data_AF-A0A1I6NRE3-F1
#
_entry.id   AF-A0A1I6NRE3-F1
#
_cell.length_a   1.000
_cell.length_b   1.000
_cell.length_c   1.000
_cell.angle_alpha   90.00
_cell.angle_beta   90.00
_cell.angle_gamma   90.00
#
_symmetry.space_group_name_H-M   'P 1'
#
loop_
_entity.id
_entity.type
_entity.pdbx_description
1 polymer ?
#
loop_
_entity_poly.entity_id
_entity_poly.type
_entity_poly.pdbx_seq_one_letter_code
_entity_poly.pdbx_strand_id
1 'polypeptide(L)'
;MLDGINFGDGEIFHNILQYFDLDVSLEKQDSLLGEDLLSVLYMEGKFIIDVGWYGSENGRFIVTVGEDSAEESHDLYTLKESIIRAVDRVHVLMKEPEPKIDYRMVFSTPERAPDKLDHLLGEVMVEWEREESQVTVRMLEEAERTWNLRLPNELRNIVLNCNGGIPIPCFYKNGRGSGSHIESLLSFNVSDEDNVHKKLSTYSFPERMIPIENSGRRMLCLDYRENEAEPGVVLVTFSDRSSNAQIEEEEKIAPSFLDFLARMYFHVNWSEEVSKGDYPWLIQQLEEVEKEWGIILPLHYKKLVIRSNGGEPEYRRFFHEIGGDMVESLLRVGKEKDEKSVIEVYEKHFKDTLYYPFALCESGRILCLDYHERKEHPPVVLWDGESDRFYEVKDTFSHWLDYLQS
;
A
#
# COMPACT_ATOMS: atom_id res chain seq x y z
N MET A 1 -15.09 -28.12 -15.64
CA MET A 1 -15.35 -27.47 -14.33
C MET A 1 -15.81 -26.02 -14.47
N LEU A 2 -15.07 -25.19 -15.21
CA LEU A 2 -15.32 -23.74 -15.35
C LEU A 2 -16.53 -23.35 -16.22
N ASP A 3 -17.17 -24.32 -16.87
CA ASP A 3 -18.33 -24.04 -17.73
C ASP A 3 -19.44 -23.32 -16.96
N GLY A 4 -19.88 -22.19 -17.52
CA GLY A 4 -20.93 -21.34 -16.94
C GLY A 4 -20.44 -20.31 -15.92
N ILE A 5 -19.15 -20.26 -15.60
CA ILE A 5 -18.57 -19.15 -14.83
C ILE A 5 -18.30 -18.00 -15.79
N ASN A 6 -18.91 -16.84 -15.53
CA ASN A 6 -18.67 -15.63 -16.32
C ASN A 6 -17.56 -14.81 -15.66
N PHE A 7 -16.33 -14.89 -16.18
CA PHE A 7 -15.20 -14.10 -15.71
C PHE A 7 -15.25 -12.64 -16.18
N GLY A 8 -16.26 -12.22 -16.94
CA GLY A 8 -16.36 -10.84 -17.44
C GLY A 8 -15.13 -10.45 -18.27
N ASP A 9 -14.47 -9.37 -17.86
CA ASP A 9 -13.23 -8.86 -18.47
C ASP A 9 -11.96 -9.52 -17.89
N GLY A 10 -12.10 -10.53 -17.01
CA GLY A 10 -10.99 -11.25 -16.41
C GLY A 10 -10.21 -12.10 -17.42
N GLU A 11 -8.89 -11.94 -17.44
CA GLU A 11 -7.97 -12.74 -18.25
C GLU A 11 -7.54 -14.00 -17.50
N ILE A 12 -7.81 -15.17 -18.07
CA ILE A 12 -7.38 -16.45 -17.51
C ILE A 12 -5.91 -16.68 -17.87
N PHE A 13 -5.02 -16.49 -16.89
CA PHE A 13 -3.57 -16.67 -17.05
C PHE A 13 -3.16 -18.14 -16.88
N HIS A 14 -3.76 -18.84 -15.92
CA HIS A 14 -3.49 -20.25 -15.64
C HIS A 14 -4.80 -21.03 -15.50
N ASN A 15 -4.86 -22.26 -16.02
CA ASN A 15 -6.10 -23.06 -16.00
C ASN A 15 -5.81 -24.56 -16.20
N ILE A 16 -5.39 -25.24 -15.14
CA ILE A 16 -5.36 -26.71 -15.07
C ILE A 16 -6.75 -27.26 -14.79
N LEU A 17 -7.64 -26.47 -14.18
CA LEU A 17 -9.01 -26.90 -13.83
C LEU A 17 -9.87 -27.34 -15.03
N GLN A 18 -9.52 -26.95 -16.26
CA GLN A 18 -10.16 -27.45 -17.47
C GLN A 18 -9.94 -28.96 -17.71
N TYR A 19 -8.91 -29.55 -17.12
CA TYR A 19 -8.58 -30.98 -17.27
C TYR A 19 -9.22 -31.88 -16.21
N PHE A 20 -9.87 -31.30 -15.20
CA PHE A 20 -10.57 -32.08 -14.18
C PHE A 20 -11.86 -32.68 -14.72
N ASP A 21 -12.01 -33.99 -14.54
CA ASP A 21 -13.25 -34.72 -14.74
C ASP A 21 -14.06 -34.72 -13.45
N LEU A 22 -15.26 -34.13 -13.50
CA LEU A 22 -16.16 -34.02 -12.35
C LEU A 22 -16.75 -35.36 -11.92
N ASP A 23 -16.74 -36.36 -12.81
CA ASP A 23 -17.25 -37.71 -12.53
C ASP A 23 -16.17 -38.64 -11.95
N VAL A 24 -14.93 -38.15 -11.81
CA VAL A 24 -13.79 -38.90 -11.28
C VAL A 24 -13.39 -38.35 -9.91
N SER A 25 -13.10 -39.24 -8.96
CA SER A 25 -12.68 -38.83 -7.62
C SER A 25 -11.31 -38.13 -7.64
N LEU A 26 -11.07 -37.23 -6.67
CA LEU A 26 -9.83 -36.46 -6.59
C LEU A 26 -8.59 -37.34 -6.46
N GLU A 27 -8.69 -38.47 -5.74
CA GLU A 27 -7.55 -39.39 -5.54
C GLU A 27 -7.06 -40.02 -6.84
N LYS A 28 -7.92 -40.08 -7.87
CA LYS A 28 -7.55 -40.58 -9.20
C LYS A 28 -7.00 -39.48 -10.12
N GLN A 29 -7.04 -38.24 -9.68
CA GLN A 29 -6.62 -37.04 -10.42
C GLN A 29 -5.53 -36.28 -9.64
N ASP A 30 -4.82 -36.96 -8.73
CA ASP A 30 -3.81 -36.38 -7.85
C ASP A 30 -2.67 -35.71 -8.61
N SER A 31 -2.31 -36.23 -9.79
CA SER A 31 -1.30 -35.66 -10.67
C SER A 31 -1.66 -34.27 -11.23
N LEU A 32 -2.93 -33.87 -11.16
CA LEU A 32 -3.40 -32.55 -11.57
C LEU A 32 -3.47 -31.56 -10.41
N LEU A 33 -3.30 -32.03 -9.17
CA LEU A 33 -3.32 -31.18 -7.98
C LEU A 33 -1.97 -30.47 -7.84
N GLY A 34 -2.01 -29.17 -7.60
CA GLY A 34 -0.85 -28.30 -7.46
C GLY A 34 -1.25 -26.95 -6.88
N GLU A 35 -0.26 -26.13 -6.57
CA GLU A 35 -0.49 -24.80 -5.95
C GLU A 35 -1.11 -23.81 -6.94
N ASP A 36 -0.89 -23.97 -8.24
CA ASP A 36 -1.47 -23.13 -9.29
C ASP A 36 -2.44 -23.98 -10.13
N LEU A 37 -3.74 -23.88 -9.90
CA LEU A 37 -4.77 -24.60 -10.68
C LEU A 37 -5.58 -23.67 -11.58
N LEU A 38 -5.84 -22.45 -11.12
CA LEU A 38 -6.50 -21.40 -11.89
C LEU A 38 -6.01 -20.06 -11.39
N SER A 39 -5.60 -19.19 -12.32
CA SER A 39 -5.30 -17.78 -12.00
C SER A 39 -6.02 -16.90 -13.00
N VAL A 40 -6.84 -15.97 -12.52
CA VAL A 40 -7.61 -15.02 -13.33
C VAL A 40 -7.30 -13.60 -12.89
N LEU A 41 -6.85 -12.78 -13.84
CA LEU A 41 -6.43 -11.41 -13.61
C LEU A 41 -7.56 -10.48 -14.06
N TYR A 42 -7.95 -9.54 -13.20
CA TYR A 42 -8.94 -8.50 -13.51
C TYR A 42 -8.32 -7.14 -13.33
N MET A 43 -8.79 -6.17 -14.13
CA MET A 43 -8.27 -4.80 -14.15
C MET A 43 -6.75 -4.82 -14.13
N GLU A 44 -6.18 -5.66 -15.00
CA GLU A 44 -4.74 -5.80 -15.14
C GLU A 44 -4.12 -6.17 -13.79
N GLY A 45 -4.48 -7.33 -13.23
CA GLY A 45 -3.88 -7.85 -12.00
C GLY A 45 -4.14 -7.06 -10.72
N LYS A 46 -4.90 -5.94 -10.75
CA LYS A 46 -5.39 -5.28 -9.55
C LYS A 46 -6.19 -6.23 -8.65
N PHE A 47 -6.96 -7.13 -9.28
CA PHE A 47 -7.57 -8.25 -8.58
C PHE A 47 -7.14 -9.55 -9.24
N ILE A 48 -6.66 -10.47 -8.41
CA ILE A 48 -6.23 -11.80 -8.83
C ILE A 48 -7.14 -12.81 -8.15
N ILE A 49 -7.82 -13.64 -8.92
CA ILE A 49 -8.40 -14.87 -8.39
C ILE A 49 -7.36 -15.94 -8.57
N ASP A 50 -6.85 -16.50 -7.48
CA ASP A 50 -5.93 -17.62 -7.54
C ASP A 50 -6.54 -18.85 -6.87
N VAL A 51 -6.31 -20.02 -7.45
CA VAL A 51 -6.87 -21.27 -6.97
C VAL A 51 -5.77 -22.30 -6.92
N GLY A 52 -5.52 -22.83 -5.72
CA GLY A 52 -4.52 -23.86 -5.50
C GLY A 52 -5.06 -25.03 -4.68
N TRP A 53 -4.37 -26.16 -4.76
CA TRP A 53 -4.57 -27.29 -3.86
C TRP A 53 -3.42 -27.39 -2.86
N TYR A 54 -3.75 -27.41 -1.57
CA TYR A 54 -2.78 -27.43 -0.48
C TYR A 54 -3.03 -28.58 0.48
N GLY A 55 -1.95 -29.25 0.86
CA GLY A 55 -1.98 -30.40 1.78
C GLY A 55 -1.98 -31.75 1.06
N SER A 56 -1.53 -32.78 1.76
CA SER A 56 -1.36 -34.14 1.24
C SER A 56 -2.65 -34.96 1.29
N GLU A 57 -2.69 -36.08 2.02
CA GLU A 57 -3.78 -37.09 2.03
C GLU A 57 -5.18 -36.54 2.39
N ASN A 58 -5.27 -35.31 2.92
CA ASN A 58 -6.50 -34.57 3.16
C ASN A 58 -6.34 -33.10 2.72
N GLY A 59 -5.82 -32.89 1.52
CA GLY A 59 -5.65 -31.55 0.99
C GLY A 59 -6.99 -30.83 0.79
N ARG A 60 -6.89 -29.55 0.45
CA ARG A 60 -8.03 -28.68 0.20
C ARG A 60 -7.70 -27.70 -0.89
N PHE A 61 -8.72 -27.32 -1.65
CA PHE A 61 -8.64 -26.18 -2.52
C PHE A 61 -8.70 -24.91 -1.68
N ILE A 62 -7.88 -23.95 -2.06
CA ILE A 62 -7.91 -22.58 -1.56
C ILE A 62 -8.17 -21.69 -2.77
N VAL A 63 -9.26 -20.93 -2.71
CA VAL A 63 -9.59 -19.89 -3.69
C VAL A 63 -9.31 -18.55 -3.04
N THR A 64 -8.36 -17.78 -3.57
CA THR A 64 -8.05 -16.44 -3.10
C THR A 64 -8.56 -15.36 -4.04
N VAL A 65 -8.85 -14.19 -3.48
CA VAL A 65 -9.08 -12.94 -4.23
C VAL A 65 -8.12 -11.89 -3.68
N GLY A 66 -7.06 -11.58 -4.42
CA GLY A 66 -5.94 -10.78 -3.89
C GLY A 66 -5.29 -11.49 -2.69
N GLU A 67 -4.89 -10.71 -1.67
CA GLU A 67 -4.28 -11.23 -0.44
C GLU A 67 -5.29 -11.51 0.69
N ASP A 68 -6.51 -10.96 0.60
CA ASP A 68 -7.34 -10.72 1.79
C ASP A 68 -8.41 -11.77 2.08
N SER A 69 -8.60 -12.75 1.20
CA SER A 69 -9.60 -13.79 1.45
C SER A 69 -9.28 -15.09 0.78
N ALA A 70 -9.35 -16.16 1.56
CA ALA A 70 -9.21 -17.55 1.15
C ALA A 70 -10.51 -18.29 1.47
N GLU A 71 -11.18 -18.83 0.46
CA GLU A 71 -12.24 -19.82 0.65
C GLU A 71 -11.66 -21.23 0.53
N GLU A 72 -11.96 -22.07 1.52
CA GLU A 72 -11.53 -23.47 1.52
C GLU A 72 -12.63 -24.37 0.95
N SER A 73 -12.25 -25.32 0.11
CA SER A 73 -13.14 -26.35 -0.43
C SER A 73 -12.46 -27.73 -0.43
N HIS A 74 -13.21 -28.79 -0.21
CA HIS A 74 -12.68 -30.16 -0.14
C HIS A 74 -13.10 -31.05 -1.31
N ASP A 75 -13.95 -30.54 -2.20
CA ASP A 75 -14.45 -31.27 -3.36
C ASP A 75 -14.66 -30.31 -4.55
N LEU A 76 -14.78 -30.88 -5.76
CA LEU A 76 -14.87 -30.08 -6.99
C LEU A 76 -16.18 -29.29 -7.10
N TYR A 77 -17.25 -29.71 -6.43
CA TYR A 77 -18.52 -29.00 -6.45
C TYR A 77 -18.43 -27.75 -5.57
N THR A 78 -17.96 -27.90 -4.33
CA THR A 78 -17.74 -26.76 -3.43
C THR A 78 -16.69 -25.79 -3.98
N LEU A 79 -15.62 -26.29 -4.61
CA LEU A 79 -14.62 -25.49 -5.31
C LEU A 79 -15.25 -24.59 -6.39
N LYS A 80 -16.12 -25.15 -7.24
CA LYS A 80 -16.77 -24.38 -8.30
C LYS A 80 -17.58 -23.21 -7.72
N GLU A 81 -18.34 -23.47 -6.66
CA GLU A 81 -19.13 -22.45 -5.97
C GLU A 81 -18.24 -21.37 -5.34
N SER A 82 -17.09 -21.74 -4.79
CA SER A 82 -16.09 -20.78 -4.27
C SER A 82 -15.51 -19.90 -5.38
N ILE A 83 -15.21 -20.46 -6.55
CA ILE A 83 -14.73 -19.67 -7.70
C ILE A 83 -15.80 -18.68 -8.16
N ILE A 84 -17.07 -19.10 -8.23
CA ILE A 84 -18.18 -18.20 -8.60
C ILE A 84 -18.28 -17.02 -7.62
N ARG A 85 -18.22 -17.28 -6.31
CA ARG A 85 -18.24 -16.20 -5.30
C ARG A 85 -17.02 -15.28 -5.39
N ALA A 86 -15.84 -15.84 -5.66
CA ALA A 86 -14.64 -15.05 -5.90
C ALA A 86 -14.80 -14.11 -7.11
N VAL A 87 -15.35 -14.62 -8.22
CA VAL A 87 -15.65 -13.83 -9.43
C VAL A 87 -16.67 -12.73 -9.13
N ASP A 88 -17.79 -13.07 -8.47
CA ASP A 88 -18.81 -12.09 -8.09
C ASP A 88 -18.25 -10.99 -7.19
N ARG A 89 -17.38 -11.35 -6.25
CA ARG A 89 -16.68 -10.40 -5.38
C ARG A 89 -15.79 -9.45 -6.20
N VAL A 90 -14.97 -9.98 -7.10
CA VAL A 90 -14.14 -9.12 -7.96
C VAL A 90 -15.00 -8.17 -8.80
N HIS A 91 -16.10 -8.64 -9.37
CA HIS A 91 -17.01 -7.77 -10.13
C HIS A 91 -17.67 -6.67 -9.30
N VAL A 92 -17.87 -6.88 -7.99
CA VAL A 92 -18.33 -5.82 -7.09
C VAL A 92 -17.20 -4.82 -6.88
N LEU A 93 -16.01 -5.29 -6.54
CA LEU A 93 -14.82 -4.45 -6.31
C LEU A 93 -14.45 -3.60 -7.54
N MET A 94 -14.57 -4.15 -8.75
CA MET A 94 -14.31 -3.43 -10.01
C MET A 94 -15.28 -2.26 -10.27
N LYS A 95 -16.45 -2.24 -9.61
CA LYS A 95 -17.43 -1.15 -9.76
C LYS A 95 -17.24 -0.07 -8.70
N GLU A 96 -16.42 -0.33 -7.70
CA GLU A 96 -16.07 0.69 -6.70
C GLU A 96 -15.17 1.73 -7.38
N PRO A 97 -15.46 3.03 -7.20
CA PRO A 97 -14.57 4.07 -7.71
C PRO A 97 -13.18 3.86 -7.12
N GLU A 98 -12.13 4.09 -7.91
CA GLU A 98 -10.78 4.06 -7.35
C GLU A 98 -10.71 5.03 -6.17
N PRO A 99 -10.16 4.60 -5.02
CA PRO A 99 -10.07 5.47 -3.88
C PRO A 99 -9.18 6.66 -4.28
N LYS A 100 -9.70 7.86 -4.06
CA LYS A 100 -8.94 9.08 -4.34
C LYS A 100 -8.03 9.37 -3.17
N ILE A 101 -6.89 9.96 -3.47
CA ILE A 101 -5.98 10.50 -2.46
C ILE A 101 -6.62 11.77 -1.94
N ASP A 102 -7.32 11.64 -0.82
CA ASP A 102 -8.12 12.74 -0.29
C ASP A 102 -7.34 13.58 0.74
N TYR A 103 -6.22 13.06 1.27
CA TYR A 103 -5.43 13.82 2.25
C TYR A 103 -3.93 13.53 2.24
N ARG A 104 -3.14 14.60 2.33
CA ARG A 104 -1.69 14.55 2.48
C ARG A 104 -1.27 15.33 3.72
N MET A 105 -0.36 14.72 4.48
CA MET A 105 0.23 15.35 5.64
C MET A 105 1.74 15.42 5.49
N VAL A 106 2.26 16.65 5.48
CA VAL A 106 3.70 16.93 5.57
C VAL A 106 3.97 17.60 6.91
N PHE A 107 4.97 17.11 7.64
CA PHE A 107 5.32 17.64 8.95
C PHE A 107 6.83 17.62 9.16
N SER A 108 7.32 18.47 10.07
CA SER A 108 8.73 18.52 10.42
C SER A 108 9.18 17.22 11.09
N THR A 109 10.37 16.76 10.74
CA THR A 109 10.93 15.52 11.28
C THR A 109 11.00 15.54 12.81
N PRO A 110 10.33 14.59 13.51
CA PRO A 110 10.43 14.46 14.95
C PRO A 110 11.87 14.20 15.41
N GLU A 111 12.25 14.69 16.59
CA GLU A 111 13.60 14.50 17.14
C GLU A 111 14.01 13.01 17.21
N ARG A 112 13.03 12.11 17.40
CA ARG A 112 13.23 10.66 17.53
C ARG A 112 12.89 9.88 16.26
N ALA A 113 12.72 10.54 15.12
CA ALA A 113 12.53 9.86 13.84
C ALA A 113 13.70 8.91 13.57
N PRO A 114 13.43 7.64 13.23
CA PRO A 114 14.48 6.62 13.09
C PRO A 114 15.31 6.81 11.82
N ASP A 115 14.72 7.41 10.78
CA ASP A 115 15.39 7.58 9.51
C ASP A 115 16.24 8.84 9.49
N LYS A 116 17.54 8.66 9.25
CA LYS A 116 18.48 9.77 9.13
C LYS A 116 18.15 10.67 7.93
N LEU A 117 17.50 10.12 6.91
CA LEU A 117 17.15 10.88 5.72
C LEU A 117 16.04 11.88 6.00
N ASP A 118 15.10 11.54 6.89
CA ASP A 118 14.09 12.49 7.37
C ASP A 118 14.75 13.69 8.05
N HIS A 119 15.83 13.47 8.82
CA HIS A 119 16.57 14.58 9.46
C HIS A 119 17.33 15.43 8.44
N LEU A 120 17.82 14.83 7.35
CA LEU A 120 18.53 15.56 6.29
C LEU A 120 17.58 16.41 5.43
N LEU A 121 16.40 15.86 5.12
CA LEU A 121 15.38 16.55 4.32
C LEU A 121 14.50 17.48 5.18
N GLY A 122 14.48 17.28 6.50
CA GLY A 122 13.72 18.09 7.46
C GLY A 122 12.22 17.80 7.51
N GLU A 123 11.73 16.90 6.66
CA GLU A 123 10.31 16.65 6.46
C GLU A 123 9.98 15.16 6.37
N VAL A 124 8.81 14.82 6.88
CA VAL A 124 8.14 13.53 6.74
C VAL A 124 6.82 13.75 6.04
N MET A 125 6.45 12.84 5.14
CA MET A 125 5.18 12.86 4.43
C MET A 125 4.47 11.53 4.60
N VAL A 126 3.16 11.61 4.85
CA VAL A 126 2.25 10.47 4.80
C VAL A 126 1.03 10.90 3.98
N GLU A 127 0.72 10.13 2.95
CA GLU A 127 -0.52 10.27 2.17
C GLU A 127 -1.60 9.35 2.78
N TRP A 128 -2.86 9.66 2.57
CA TRP A 128 -3.99 8.90 3.11
C TRP A 128 -5.03 8.66 2.04
N GLU A 129 -5.36 7.40 1.84
CA GLU A 129 -6.30 6.91 0.84
C GLU A 129 -7.61 6.45 1.49
N ARG A 130 -8.72 7.09 1.11
CA ARG A 130 -10.14 6.72 1.34
C ARG A 130 -11.03 7.83 0.78
N GLU A 131 -12.34 7.60 0.69
CA GLU A 131 -13.33 8.64 0.43
C GLU A 131 -13.33 9.77 1.47
N GLU A 132 -13.75 10.97 1.03
CA GLU A 132 -13.92 12.17 1.85
C GLU A 132 -14.66 11.88 3.16
N SER A 133 -14.02 12.26 4.27
CA SER A 133 -14.53 12.01 5.60
C SER A 133 -15.92 12.61 5.84
N GLN A 134 -16.84 11.78 6.31
CA GLN A 134 -18.14 12.23 6.83
C GLN A 134 -18.06 12.63 8.32
N VAL A 135 -16.89 12.51 8.97
CA VAL A 135 -16.71 12.84 10.38
C VAL A 135 -16.55 14.35 10.54
N THR A 136 -17.37 14.93 11.40
CA THR A 136 -17.33 16.37 11.69
C THR A 136 -16.52 16.68 12.95
N VAL A 137 -16.06 17.93 13.09
CA VAL A 137 -15.40 18.44 14.31
C VAL A 137 -16.25 18.16 15.56
N ARG A 138 -17.58 18.32 15.46
CA ARG A 138 -18.49 18.07 16.57
C ARG A 138 -18.48 16.60 17.02
N MET A 139 -18.42 15.66 16.08
CA MET A 139 -18.36 14.23 16.39
C MET A 139 -17.06 13.90 17.13
N LEU A 140 -15.93 14.45 16.68
CA LEU A 140 -14.64 14.30 17.38
C LEU A 140 -14.66 14.90 18.79
N GLU A 141 -15.18 16.12 18.95
CA GLU A 141 -15.30 16.76 20.27
C GLU A 141 -16.21 15.99 21.23
N GLU A 142 -17.26 15.35 20.71
CA GLU A 142 -18.15 14.49 21.50
C GLU A 142 -17.45 13.19 21.92
N ALA A 143 -16.66 12.59 21.03
CA ALA A 143 -15.84 11.43 21.35
C ALA A 143 -14.79 11.75 22.42
N GLU A 144 -14.02 12.82 22.24
CA GLU A 144 -13.02 13.31 23.21
C GLU A 144 -13.63 13.63 24.58
N ARG A 145 -14.83 14.24 24.61
CA ARG A 145 -15.55 14.50 25.85
C ARG A 145 -16.00 13.21 26.53
N THR A 146 -16.50 12.26 25.75
CA THR A 146 -16.92 10.94 26.25
C THR A 146 -15.77 10.18 26.87
N TRP A 147 -14.59 10.21 26.24
CA TRP A 147 -13.40 9.53 26.73
C TRP A 147 -12.62 10.32 27.77
N ASN A 148 -12.96 11.61 27.96
CA ASN A 148 -12.20 12.57 28.75
C ASN A 148 -10.71 12.57 28.38
N LEU A 149 -10.43 12.55 27.08
CA LEU A 149 -9.09 12.55 26.48
C LEU A 149 -9.12 13.39 25.21
N ARG A 150 -8.00 14.05 24.88
CA ARG A 150 -7.86 14.79 23.63
C ARG A 150 -7.07 13.96 22.62
N LEU A 151 -7.53 13.89 21.38
CA LEU A 151 -6.80 13.21 20.32
C LEU A 151 -5.58 14.06 19.89
N PRO A 152 -4.47 13.42 19.48
CA PRO A 152 -3.38 14.11 18.79
C PRO A 152 -3.92 14.92 17.62
N ASN A 153 -3.40 16.13 17.43
CA ASN A 153 -3.92 17.03 16.38
C ASN A 153 -3.76 16.43 14.99
N GLU A 154 -2.71 15.64 14.77
CA GLU A 154 -2.44 14.96 13.52
C GLU A 154 -3.49 13.89 13.24
N LEU A 155 -3.84 13.08 14.24
CA LEU A 155 -4.93 12.11 14.12
C LEU A 155 -6.27 12.81 13.89
N ARG A 156 -6.53 13.93 14.58
CA ARG A 156 -7.76 14.73 14.32
C ARG A 156 -7.83 15.18 12.88
N ASN A 157 -6.74 15.72 12.34
CA ASN A 157 -6.70 16.19 10.95
C ASN A 157 -6.89 15.03 9.97
N ILE A 158 -6.25 13.89 10.21
CA ILE A 158 -6.44 12.69 9.39
C ILE A 158 -7.91 12.28 9.42
N VAL A 159 -8.53 12.14 10.59
CA VAL A 159 -9.93 11.71 10.70
C VAL A 159 -10.89 12.70 10.06
N LEU A 160 -10.63 14.01 10.15
CA LEU A 160 -11.49 15.03 9.54
C LEU A 160 -11.41 15.08 8.01
N ASN A 161 -10.33 14.58 7.40
CA ASN A 161 -10.17 14.60 5.94
C ASN A 161 -10.35 13.20 5.32
N CYS A 162 -9.91 12.15 6.02
CA CYS A 162 -9.83 10.78 5.53
C CYS A 162 -10.15 9.80 6.69
N ASN A 163 -11.40 9.81 7.17
CA ASN A 163 -11.81 8.98 8.29
C ASN A 163 -11.74 7.49 7.93
N GLY A 164 -10.98 6.74 8.71
CA GLY A 164 -10.65 5.35 8.43
C GLY A 164 -9.66 5.18 7.27
N GLY A 165 -8.92 6.23 6.91
CA GLY A 165 -7.94 6.18 5.84
C GLY A 165 -6.86 5.12 6.01
N ILE A 166 -6.30 4.69 4.88
CA ILE A 166 -5.11 3.85 4.80
C ILE A 166 -3.90 4.77 4.61
N PRO A 167 -2.88 4.72 5.49
CA PRO A 167 -1.69 5.55 5.32
C PRO A 167 -0.80 5.01 4.22
N ILE A 168 -0.13 5.90 3.50
CA ILE A 168 0.89 5.56 2.51
C ILE A 168 2.16 6.36 2.82
N PRO A 169 3.27 5.69 3.20
CA PRO A 169 3.41 4.23 3.33
C PRO A 169 2.59 3.61 4.48
N CYS A 170 2.20 2.34 4.34
CA CYS A 170 1.37 1.63 5.32
C CYS A 170 2.14 0.72 6.30
N PHE A 171 3.42 0.43 6.06
CA PHE A 171 4.20 -0.48 6.91
C PHE A 171 4.94 0.23 8.04
N TYR A 172 5.09 -0.44 9.17
CA TYR A 172 5.90 -0.01 10.31
C TYR A 172 6.61 -1.20 10.95
N LYS A 173 7.74 -0.94 11.64
CA LYS A 173 8.48 -1.99 12.36
C LYS A 173 7.98 -2.09 13.80
N ASN A 174 7.66 -3.29 14.24
CA ASN A 174 7.49 -3.56 15.66
C ASN A 174 8.85 -3.72 16.37
N GLY A 175 8.85 -3.83 17.69
CA GLY A 175 10.03 -4.05 18.52
C GLY A 175 10.72 -5.40 18.29
N ARG A 176 10.06 -6.37 17.64
CA ARG A 176 10.69 -7.62 17.14
C ARG A 176 11.41 -7.43 15.80
N GLY A 177 11.28 -6.26 15.18
CA GLY A 177 11.86 -5.94 13.87
C GLY A 177 11.10 -6.54 12.69
N SER A 178 9.99 -7.25 12.91
CA SER A 178 9.12 -7.67 11.81
C SER A 178 8.27 -6.50 11.33
N GLY A 179 8.12 -6.39 10.01
CA GLY A 179 7.17 -5.46 9.40
C GLY A 179 5.76 -5.84 9.81
N SER A 180 4.94 -4.85 10.13
CA SER A 180 3.49 -4.95 10.21
C SER A 180 2.93 -3.82 9.34
N HIS A 181 1.74 -3.99 8.77
CA HIS A 181 1.09 -2.96 7.98
C HIS A 181 -0.20 -2.50 8.65
N ILE A 182 -0.67 -1.32 8.26
CA ILE A 182 -1.95 -0.77 8.66
C ILE A 182 -2.93 -1.02 7.52
N GLU A 183 -3.94 -1.85 7.77
CA GLU A 183 -5.00 -2.09 6.78
C GLU A 183 -5.89 -0.86 6.63
N SER A 184 -6.34 -0.27 7.74
CA SER A 184 -7.06 1.00 7.78
C SER A 184 -7.15 1.53 9.20
N LEU A 185 -7.29 2.84 9.37
CA LEU A 185 -7.69 3.38 10.67
C LEU A 185 -9.13 2.98 11.00
N LEU A 186 -9.42 2.86 12.29
CA LEU A 186 -10.79 2.71 12.77
C LEU A 186 -11.58 3.99 12.51
N SER A 187 -12.81 3.83 12.06
CA SER A 187 -13.72 4.95 11.86
C SER A 187 -14.12 5.60 13.18
N PHE A 188 -14.26 6.93 13.17
CA PHE A 188 -14.86 7.72 14.25
C PHE A 188 -16.36 7.98 14.04
N ASN A 189 -16.94 7.46 12.95
CA ASN A 189 -18.37 7.47 12.74
C ASN A 189 -19.00 6.20 13.37
N VAL A 190 -19.88 6.41 14.35
CA VAL A 190 -20.59 5.33 15.06
C VAL A 190 -21.46 4.46 14.16
N SER A 191 -21.80 4.94 12.96
CA SER A 191 -22.63 4.22 11.99
C SER A 191 -21.83 3.20 11.17
N ASP A 192 -20.50 3.34 11.13
CA ASP A 192 -19.63 2.48 10.33
C ASP A 192 -19.43 1.14 11.04
N GLU A 193 -19.24 0.06 10.28
CA GLU A 193 -19.13 -1.28 10.87
C GLU A 193 -17.88 -1.45 11.73
N ASP A 194 -16.75 -0.89 11.28
CA ASP A 194 -15.47 -0.92 11.97
C ASP A 194 -15.11 0.46 12.52
N ASN A 195 -15.57 0.73 13.75
CA ASN A 195 -15.42 2.03 14.40
C ASN A 195 -14.87 1.92 15.83
N VAL A 196 -14.21 2.98 16.29
CA VAL A 196 -13.53 3.08 17.59
C VAL A 196 -14.49 2.80 18.76
N HIS A 197 -15.73 3.31 18.69
CA HIS A 197 -16.71 3.15 19.77
C HIS A 197 -17.13 1.68 19.94
N LYS A 198 -17.36 0.97 18.83
CA LYS A 198 -17.69 -0.46 18.83
C LYS A 198 -16.54 -1.25 19.43
N LYS A 199 -15.28 -0.97 19.06
CA LYS A 199 -14.11 -1.64 19.65
C LYS A 199 -14.00 -1.42 21.14
N LEU A 200 -14.10 -0.17 21.60
CA LEU A 200 -14.08 0.16 23.02
C LEU A 200 -15.20 -0.52 23.83
N SER A 201 -16.36 -0.79 23.22
CA SER A 201 -17.45 -1.54 23.86
C SER A 201 -17.30 -3.06 23.77
N THR A 202 -16.52 -3.55 22.80
CA THR A 202 -16.37 -4.99 22.52
C THR A 202 -15.20 -5.59 23.27
N TYR A 203 -14.11 -4.84 23.45
CA TYR A 203 -12.88 -5.33 24.08
C TYR A 203 -12.61 -4.60 25.39
N SER A 204 -11.99 -5.30 26.33
CA SER A 204 -11.58 -4.73 27.62
C SER A 204 -10.21 -4.06 27.51
N PHE A 205 -10.18 -2.80 27.08
CA PHE A 205 -8.96 -1.99 27.08
C PHE A 205 -8.64 -1.45 28.49
N PRO A 206 -7.35 -1.26 28.83
CA PRO A 206 -6.96 -0.49 30.00
C PRO A 206 -7.55 0.91 29.97
N GLU A 207 -7.80 1.49 31.14
CA GLU A 207 -8.22 2.89 31.22
C GLU A 207 -7.21 3.77 30.48
N ARG A 208 -7.75 4.74 29.74
CA ARG A 208 -6.98 5.73 28.97
C ARG A 208 -6.18 5.13 27.79
N MET A 209 -6.71 4.07 27.18
CA MET A 209 -6.21 3.51 25.92
C MET A 209 -7.31 3.57 24.85
N ILE A 210 -6.98 4.07 23.66
CA ILE A 210 -7.93 4.24 22.56
C ILE A 210 -7.43 3.47 21.33
N PRO A 211 -8.16 2.46 20.83
CA PRO A 211 -7.76 1.77 19.60
C PRO A 211 -7.93 2.69 18.39
N ILE A 212 -6.98 2.63 17.46
CA ILE A 212 -6.95 3.47 16.25
C ILE A 212 -6.87 2.66 14.95
N GLU A 213 -6.59 1.36 15.02
CA GLU A 213 -6.48 0.45 13.88
C GLU A 213 -6.85 -0.97 14.38
N ASN A 214 -7.31 -1.82 13.47
CA ASN A 214 -7.75 -3.17 13.80
C ASN A 214 -7.25 -4.23 12.79
N SER A 215 -6.13 -4.88 13.13
CA SER A 215 -5.58 -6.07 12.45
C SER A 215 -6.07 -7.38 13.10
N GLY A 216 -7.34 -7.43 13.50
CA GLY A 216 -7.96 -8.61 14.11
C GLY A 216 -7.58 -8.86 15.57
N ARG A 217 -6.60 -9.74 15.82
CA ARG A 217 -6.12 -10.02 17.21
C ARG A 217 -5.12 -8.99 17.71
N ARG A 218 -4.57 -8.18 16.82
CA ARG A 218 -3.60 -7.13 17.11
C ARG A 218 -4.26 -5.80 16.80
N MET A 219 -4.14 -4.83 17.70
CA MET A 219 -4.70 -3.49 17.50
C MET A 219 -3.68 -2.44 17.91
N LEU A 220 -3.44 -1.46 17.03
CA LEU A 220 -2.72 -0.26 17.43
C LEU A 220 -3.62 0.62 18.29
N CYS A 221 -3.07 1.11 19.39
CA CYS A 221 -3.76 1.95 20.35
C CYS A 221 -2.92 3.18 20.69
N LEU A 222 -3.60 4.30 20.94
CA LEU A 222 -3.05 5.44 21.65
C LEU A 222 -3.04 5.13 23.15
N ASP A 223 -1.90 5.29 23.79
CA ASP A 223 -1.69 5.07 25.21
C ASP A 223 -1.43 6.40 25.94
N TYR A 224 -2.43 6.84 26.72
CA TYR A 224 -2.41 8.10 27.47
C TYR A 224 -2.00 7.90 28.94
N ARG A 225 -1.58 6.69 29.34
CA ARG A 225 -1.24 6.37 30.75
C ARG A 225 0.06 7.06 31.18
N GLU A 226 1.03 7.21 30.28
CA GLU A 226 2.31 7.87 30.56
C GLU A 226 2.27 9.39 30.29
N ASN A 227 1.62 9.80 29.20
CA ASN A 227 1.56 11.20 28.77
C ASN A 227 0.21 11.51 28.14
N GLU A 228 -0.56 12.40 28.76
CA GLU A 228 -1.90 12.77 28.29
C GLU A 228 -1.87 13.72 27.09
N ALA A 229 -0.85 14.58 27.02
CA ALA A 229 -0.75 15.60 25.97
C ALA A 229 -0.21 15.02 24.65
N GLU A 230 0.63 13.99 24.75
CA GLU A 230 1.30 13.35 23.63
C GLU A 230 1.32 11.84 23.88
N PRO A 231 0.20 11.14 23.63
CA PRO A 231 0.08 9.71 23.89
C PRO A 231 1.03 8.91 23.01
N GLY A 232 1.61 7.85 23.57
CA GLY A 232 2.39 6.88 22.81
C GLY A 232 1.50 6.01 21.93
N VAL A 233 2.13 5.28 21.01
CA VAL A 233 1.47 4.24 20.21
C VAL A 233 1.96 2.88 20.70
N VAL A 234 1.01 2.01 21.04
CA VAL A 234 1.26 0.64 21.48
C VAL A 234 0.51 -0.33 20.59
N LEU A 235 1.06 -1.52 20.40
CA LEU A 235 0.40 -2.63 19.76
C LEU A 235 -0.07 -3.60 20.85
N VAL A 236 -1.37 -3.85 20.88
CA VAL A 236 -2.02 -4.72 21.86
C VAL A 236 -2.42 -6.01 21.18
N THR A 237 -2.05 -7.14 21.76
CA THR A 237 -2.45 -8.48 21.28
C THR A 237 -3.43 -9.11 22.25
N PHE A 238 -4.55 -9.58 21.71
CA PHE A 238 -5.62 -10.24 22.46
C PHE A 238 -5.57 -11.78 22.31
N SER A 239 -5.98 -12.48 23.38
CA SER A 239 -5.95 -13.96 23.43
C SER A 239 -6.80 -14.65 22.37
N ASP A 240 -7.94 -14.05 22.03
CA ASP A 240 -8.84 -14.51 20.99
C ASP A 240 -9.61 -13.32 20.39
N ARG A 241 -10.57 -13.62 19.50
CA ARG A 241 -11.41 -12.61 18.83
C ARG A 241 -12.76 -12.38 19.54
N SER A 242 -12.93 -12.89 20.75
CA SER A 242 -14.18 -12.78 21.52
C SER A 242 -14.27 -11.45 22.26
N SER A 243 -15.49 -11.05 22.63
CA SER A 243 -15.75 -9.83 23.39
C SER A 243 -15.21 -9.82 24.82
N ASN A 244 -14.64 -10.94 25.28
CA ASN A 244 -14.04 -11.06 26.61
C ASN A 244 -12.53 -11.34 26.54
N ALA A 245 -11.94 -11.19 25.34
CA ALA A 245 -10.53 -11.45 25.13
C ALA A 245 -9.69 -10.58 26.08
N GLN A 246 -8.73 -11.23 26.74
CA GLN A 246 -7.79 -10.56 27.60
C GLN A 246 -6.58 -10.12 26.77
N ILE A 247 -5.92 -9.06 27.21
CA ILE A 247 -4.65 -8.64 26.64
C ILE A 247 -3.58 -9.65 27.05
N GLU A 248 -2.93 -10.25 26.07
CA GLU A 248 -1.80 -11.16 26.27
C GLU A 248 -0.45 -10.43 26.23
N GLU A 249 -0.34 -9.46 25.34
CA GLU A 249 0.91 -8.74 25.08
C GLU A 249 0.63 -7.27 24.75
N GLU A 250 1.44 -6.38 25.31
CA GLU A 250 1.50 -4.95 24.97
C GLU A 250 2.92 -4.62 24.51
N GLU A 251 3.06 -4.03 23.32
CA GLU A 251 4.35 -3.67 22.74
C GLU A 251 4.39 -2.17 22.42
N LYS A 252 5.39 -1.46 22.94
CA LYS A 252 5.56 -0.02 22.65
C LYS A 252 6.13 0.18 21.24
N ILE A 253 5.38 0.87 20.38
CA ILE A 253 5.75 1.10 18.98
C ILE A 253 6.41 2.47 18.81
N ALA A 254 5.81 3.52 19.38
CA ALA A 254 6.32 4.88 19.30
C ALA A 254 5.97 5.68 20.57
N PRO A 255 6.80 6.68 20.94
CA PRO A 255 6.53 7.50 22.11
C PRO A 255 5.46 8.58 21.88
N SER A 256 5.11 8.88 20.62
CA SER A 256 4.02 9.77 20.23
C SER A 256 3.35 9.26 18.95
N PHE A 257 2.17 9.76 18.62
CA PHE A 257 1.55 9.49 17.31
C PHE A 257 2.35 10.10 16.15
N LEU A 258 3.00 11.24 16.35
CA LEU A 258 3.86 11.85 15.33
C LEU A 258 5.11 11.01 15.05
N ASP A 259 5.75 10.50 16.10
CA ASP A 259 6.87 9.57 15.99
C ASP A 259 6.47 8.24 15.34
N PHE A 260 5.20 7.82 15.49
CA PHE A 260 4.67 6.64 14.81
C PHE A 260 4.57 6.86 13.30
N LEU A 261 4.03 7.99 12.87
CA LEU A 261 3.95 8.35 11.46
C LEU A 261 5.33 8.43 10.81
N ALA A 262 6.34 8.97 11.52
CA ALA A 262 7.73 9.01 11.07
C ALA A 262 8.43 7.63 11.04
N ARG A 263 7.80 6.57 11.54
CA ARG A 263 8.31 5.19 11.45
C ARG A 263 7.74 4.41 10.27
N MET A 264 6.78 4.99 9.55
CA MET A 264 6.17 4.32 8.40
C MET A 264 7.15 4.23 7.23
N TYR A 265 7.10 3.14 6.46
CA TYR A 265 8.02 2.88 5.35
C TYR A 265 7.37 2.03 4.24
N PHE A 266 7.86 2.16 3.01
CA PHE A 266 7.44 1.31 1.89
C PHE A 266 8.10 -0.07 2.00
N HIS A 267 7.34 -1.15 1.77
CA HIS A 267 7.87 -2.51 1.88
C HIS A 267 8.85 -2.88 0.75
N VAL A 268 8.75 -2.23 -0.41
CA VAL A 268 9.61 -2.51 -1.57
C VAL A 268 11.07 -2.12 -1.31
N ASN A 269 11.97 -3.11 -1.45
CA ASN A 269 13.41 -2.88 -1.40
C ASN A 269 13.97 -2.58 -2.79
N TRP A 270 15.14 -1.93 -2.83
CA TRP A 270 15.85 -1.56 -4.05
C TRP A 270 17.32 -1.98 -3.96
N SER A 271 17.87 -2.47 -5.08
CA SER A 271 19.12 -3.24 -5.12
C SER A 271 20.41 -2.40 -5.00
N GLU A 272 20.39 -1.14 -5.42
CA GLU A 272 21.56 -0.25 -5.33
C GLU A 272 21.46 0.56 -4.03
N GLU A 273 22.47 0.45 -3.17
CA GLU A 273 22.58 1.29 -1.97
C GLU A 273 23.63 2.37 -2.21
N VAL A 274 23.20 3.63 -2.19
CA VAL A 274 24.11 4.77 -2.23
C VAL A 274 24.82 4.89 -0.88
N SER A 275 26.13 5.10 -0.92
CA SER A 275 26.91 5.38 0.29
C SER A 275 26.34 6.59 1.01
N LYS A 276 26.13 6.48 2.33
CA LYS A 276 25.61 7.59 3.16
C LYS A 276 26.45 8.86 3.08
N GLY A 277 27.73 8.75 2.69
CA GLY A 277 28.60 9.91 2.44
C GLY A 277 28.17 10.76 1.25
N ASP A 278 27.43 10.19 0.30
CA ASP A 278 27.03 10.83 -0.95
C ASP A 278 25.64 11.49 -0.86
N TYR A 279 24.91 11.30 0.25
CA TYR A 279 23.57 11.88 0.43
C TYR A 279 23.55 13.41 0.26
N PRO A 280 24.46 14.19 0.88
CA PRO A 280 24.45 15.65 0.69
C PRO A 280 24.65 16.08 -0.76
N TRP A 281 25.46 15.33 -1.51
CA TRP A 281 25.69 15.60 -2.93
C TRP A 281 24.43 15.31 -3.75
N LEU A 282 23.78 14.15 -3.53
CA LEU A 282 22.53 13.82 -4.22
C LEU A 282 21.39 14.80 -3.91
N ILE A 283 21.26 15.25 -2.65
CA ILE A 283 20.30 16.29 -2.27
C ILE A 283 20.55 17.56 -3.11
N GLN A 284 21.81 18.01 -3.20
CA GLN A 284 22.15 19.16 -4.03
C GLN A 284 21.81 18.94 -5.51
N GLN A 285 22.03 17.74 -6.05
CA GLN A 285 21.67 17.44 -7.46
C GLN A 285 20.14 17.48 -7.68
N LEU A 286 19.35 16.96 -6.74
CA LEU A 286 17.89 17.03 -6.81
C LEU A 286 17.40 18.49 -6.73
N GLU A 287 17.98 19.31 -5.86
CA GLU A 287 17.67 20.75 -5.77
C GLU A 287 18.06 21.51 -7.05
N GLU A 288 19.20 21.17 -7.67
CA GLU A 288 19.62 21.72 -8.96
C GLU A 288 18.59 21.38 -10.05
N VAL A 289 18.11 20.12 -10.10
CA VAL A 289 17.06 19.68 -11.03
C VAL A 289 15.74 20.43 -10.79
N GLU A 290 15.24 20.49 -9.55
CA GLU A 290 14.01 21.22 -9.19
C GLU A 290 14.09 22.68 -9.65
N LYS A 291 15.23 23.32 -9.41
CA LYS A 291 15.46 24.71 -9.78
C LYS A 291 15.58 24.93 -11.29
N GLU A 292 16.39 24.12 -11.98
CA GLU A 292 16.64 24.28 -13.40
C GLU A 292 15.39 24.00 -14.24
N TRP A 293 14.59 23.01 -13.84
CA TRP A 293 13.42 22.57 -14.60
C TRP A 293 12.12 23.20 -14.08
N GLY A 294 12.18 23.94 -12.96
CA GLY A 294 11.03 24.65 -12.40
C GLY A 294 9.93 23.73 -11.87
N ILE A 295 10.33 22.56 -11.35
CA ILE A 295 9.46 21.50 -10.82
C ILE A 295 9.70 21.30 -9.32
N ILE A 296 8.77 20.62 -8.66
CA ILE A 296 8.93 20.15 -7.27
C ILE A 296 8.88 18.62 -7.31
N LEU A 297 9.97 17.98 -6.91
CA LEU A 297 10.09 16.54 -6.90
C LEU A 297 9.36 15.97 -5.66
N PRO A 298 8.54 14.92 -5.82
CA PRO A 298 7.87 14.27 -4.69
C PRO A 298 8.86 13.86 -3.59
N LEU A 299 8.50 14.07 -2.32
CA LEU A 299 9.39 13.76 -1.20
C LEU A 299 9.83 12.29 -1.19
N HIS A 300 8.90 11.37 -1.46
CA HIS A 300 9.21 9.94 -1.55
C HIS A 300 10.12 9.59 -2.74
N TYR A 301 10.02 10.31 -3.87
CA TYR A 301 10.96 10.16 -4.97
C TYR A 301 12.37 10.60 -4.57
N LYS A 302 12.50 11.78 -3.93
CA LYS A 302 13.79 12.26 -3.40
C LYS A 302 14.40 11.25 -2.43
N LYS A 303 13.60 10.72 -1.50
CA LYS A 303 14.05 9.70 -0.55
C LYS A 303 14.54 8.43 -1.24
N LEU A 304 13.80 7.97 -2.25
CA LEU A 304 14.15 6.79 -3.02
C LEU A 304 15.48 6.98 -3.76
N VAL A 305 15.62 8.09 -4.50
CA VAL A 305 16.88 8.40 -5.22
C VAL A 305 18.07 8.50 -4.28
N ILE A 306 17.91 9.16 -3.13
CA ILE A 306 19.04 9.32 -2.19
C ILE A 306 19.49 7.96 -1.63
N ARG A 307 18.58 7.00 -1.45
CA ARG A 307 18.93 5.64 -0.99
C ARG A 307 19.45 4.75 -2.11
N SER A 308 18.88 4.88 -3.30
CA SER A 308 18.99 3.88 -4.36
C SER A 308 19.08 4.47 -5.77
N ASN A 309 19.88 5.52 -5.94
CA ASN A 309 20.09 6.18 -7.22
C ASN A 309 20.56 5.19 -8.30
N GLY A 310 19.72 4.91 -9.30
CA GLY A 310 20.02 3.92 -10.34
C GLY A 310 19.59 2.48 -10.04
N GLY A 311 19.09 2.23 -8.83
CA GLY A 311 18.76 0.89 -8.35
C GLY A 311 17.55 0.26 -9.04
N GLU A 312 17.44 -1.04 -8.87
CA GLU A 312 16.35 -1.88 -9.39
C GLU A 312 15.44 -2.29 -8.22
N PRO A 313 14.11 -2.31 -8.37
CA PRO A 313 13.26 -2.74 -7.29
C PRO A 313 13.29 -4.27 -7.16
N GLU A 314 13.10 -4.76 -5.94
CA GLU A 314 12.81 -6.17 -5.66
C GLU A 314 11.52 -6.60 -6.37
N TYR A 315 10.51 -5.72 -6.35
CA TYR A 315 9.20 -5.88 -6.95
C TYR A 315 9.09 -4.97 -8.17
N ARG A 316 9.05 -5.58 -9.36
CA ARG A 316 9.21 -4.85 -10.62
C ARG A 316 7.88 -4.53 -11.29
N ARG A 317 6.83 -5.28 -10.99
CA ARG A 317 5.58 -5.20 -11.75
C ARG A 317 4.74 -4.03 -11.28
N PHE A 318 4.17 -3.33 -12.25
CA PHE A 318 3.08 -2.38 -12.05
C PHE A 318 2.08 -2.47 -13.21
N PHE A 319 0.94 -1.82 -13.04
CA PHE A 319 -0.13 -1.79 -14.03
C PHE A 319 -0.49 -0.35 -14.40
N HIS A 320 -0.98 -0.16 -15.61
CA HIS A 320 -1.36 1.13 -16.18
C HIS A 320 -2.80 1.06 -16.72
N GLU A 321 -3.21 1.91 -17.66
CA GLU A 321 -4.61 1.93 -18.15
C GLU A 321 -4.96 0.79 -19.13
N ILE A 322 -3.95 0.12 -19.71
CA ILE A 322 -4.15 -0.87 -20.79
C ILE A 322 -3.32 -2.16 -20.65
N GLY A 323 -2.52 -2.31 -19.59
CA GLY A 323 -1.71 -3.49 -19.33
C GLY A 323 -0.75 -3.38 -18.13
N GLY A 324 0.04 -4.44 -17.96
CA GLY A 324 1.16 -4.46 -17.02
C GLY A 324 2.49 -4.13 -17.68
N ASP A 325 3.42 -3.59 -16.90
CA ASP A 325 4.82 -3.39 -17.29
C ASP A 325 5.75 -3.68 -16.11
N MET A 326 7.06 -3.69 -16.36
CA MET A 326 8.07 -3.98 -15.35
C MET A 326 9.13 -2.87 -15.30
N VAL A 327 9.39 -2.37 -14.10
CA VAL A 327 10.49 -1.45 -13.83
C VAL A 327 11.80 -2.20 -13.92
N GLU A 328 12.69 -1.76 -14.81
CA GLU A 328 14.06 -2.27 -14.87
C GLU A 328 14.92 -1.59 -13.81
N SER A 329 14.98 -0.26 -13.83
CA SER A 329 15.80 0.53 -12.89
C SER A 329 15.32 1.97 -12.78
N LEU A 330 15.66 2.64 -11.68
CA LEU A 330 15.61 4.10 -11.63
C LEU A 330 16.58 4.70 -12.64
N LEU A 331 16.22 5.85 -13.19
CA LEU A 331 17.17 6.70 -13.88
C LEU A 331 18.06 7.39 -12.84
N ARG A 332 19.37 7.41 -13.12
CA ARG A 332 20.37 8.01 -12.26
C ARG A 332 20.29 9.53 -12.33
N VAL A 333 20.17 10.13 -11.15
CA VAL A 333 20.33 11.56 -10.93
C VAL A 333 21.82 11.85 -10.72
N GLY A 334 22.36 12.79 -11.48
CA GLY A 334 23.77 13.17 -11.44
C GLY A 334 24.21 13.85 -12.72
N LYS A 335 25.50 14.23 -12.79
CA LYS A 335 26.07 14.95 -13.95
C LYS A 335 26.55 14.03 -15.06
N GLU A 336 26.70 12.74 -14.78
CA GLU A 336 27.11 11.76 -15.76
C GLU A 336 25.97 11.52 -16.75
N LYS A 337 26.26 11.72 -18.03
CA LYS A 337 25.31 11.50 -19.12
C LYS A 337 25.56 10.15 -19.74
N ASP A 338 24.60 9.25 -19.55
CA ASP A 338 24.47 8.01 -20.28
C ASP A 338 23.00 7.61 -20.40
N GLU A 339 22.74 6.52 -21.11
CA GLU A 339 21.39 6.03 -21.42
C GLU A 339 20.53 5.74 -20.17
N LYS A 340 21.15 5.59 -18.99
CA LYS A 340 20.45 5.40 -17.70
C LYS A 340 20.44 6.65 -16.83
N SER A 341 20.77 7.82 -17.37
CA SER A 341 20.75 9.09 -16.64
C SER A 341 19.47 9.88 -16.91
N VAL A 342 18.95 10.56 -15.89
CA VAL A 342 17.76 11.43 -16.02
C VAL A 342 17.99 12.51 -17.07
N ILE A 343 19.19 13.12 -17.09
CA ILE A 343 19.51 14.23 -18.00
C ILE A 343 19.53 13.77 -19.47
N GLU A 344 20.19 12.65 -19.77
CA GLU A 344 20.27 12.16 -21.16
C GLU A 344 18.89 11.75 -21.68
N VAL A 345 18.11 11.03 -20.88
CA VAL A 345 16.76 10.61 -21.25
C VAL A 345 15.86 11.82 -21.47
N TYR A 346 15.91 12.81 -20.55
CA TYR A 346 15.16 14.05 -20.71
C TYR A 346 15.57 14.80 -21.99
N GLU A 347 16.86 15.03 -22.21
CA GLU A 347 17.34 15.75 -23.40
C GLU A 347 16.96 15.07 -24.72
N LYS A 348 16.92 13.74 -24.73
CA LYS A 348 16.61 12.94 -25.91
C LYS A 348 15.11 12.84 -26.21
N HIS A 349 14.27 12.74 -25.19
CA HIS A 349 12.85 12.37 -25.35
C HIS A 349 11.86 13.40 -24.83
N PHE A 350 12.22 14.16 -23.79
CA PHE A 350 11.28 15.00 -23.04
C PHE A 350 11.70 16.47 -22.97
N LYS A 351 12.71 16.87 -23.75
CA LYS A 351 13.22 18.23 -23.76
C LYS A 351 12.10 19.22 -24.10
N ASP A 352 12.00 20.26 -23.30
CA ASP A 352 10.99 21.31 -23.43
C ASP A 352 9.54 20.83 -23.19
N THR A 353 9.37 19.67 -22.55
CA THR A 353 8.07 19.15 -22.08
C THR A 353 7.92 19.32 -20.57
N LEU A 354 6.74 19.00 -20.02
CA LEU A 354 6.48 18.96 -18.58
C LEU A 354 6.55 17.54 -18.01
N TYR A 355 7.22 16.62 -18.71
CA TYR A 355 7.46 15.27 -18.23
C TYR A 355 8.86 15.16 -17.61
N TYR A 356 8.91 14.61 -16.39
CA TYR A 356 10.16 14.28 -15.71
C TYR A 356 10.38 12.76 -15.76
N PRO A 357 11.30 12.25 -16.57
CA PRO A 357 11.58 10.81 -16.62
C PRO A 357 12.32 10.38 -15.36
N PHE A 358 11.89 9.29 -14.73
CA PHE A 358 12.48 8.83 -13.48
C PHE A 358 12.84 7.34 -13.42
N ALA A 359 12.30 6.50 -14.30
CA ALA A 359 12.66 5.08 -14.35
C ALA A 359 12.56 4.50 -15.77
N LEU A 360 13.40 3.51 -16.04
CA LEU A 360 13.33 2.68 -17.25
C LEU A 360 12.48 1.45 -16.97
N CYS A 361 11.68 1.08 -17.94
CA CYS A 361 10.86 -0.13 -17.94
C CYS A 361 11.31 -1.08 -19.05
N GLU A 362 10.79 -2.29 -19.02
CA GLU A 362 11.04 -3.27 -20.08
C GLU A 362 10.64 -2.71 -21.46
N SER A 363 11.27 -3.24 -22.50
CA SER A 363 11.08 -2.78 -23.89
C SER A 363 11.46 -1.31 -24.13
N GLY A 364 12.22 -0.69 -23.22
CA GLY A 364 12.72 0.69 -23.38
C GLY A 364 11.68 1.77 -23.13
N ARG A 365 10.55 1.43 -22.48
CA ARG A 365 9.54 2.39 -22.03
C ARG A 365 10.02 3.16 -20.81
N ILE A 366 9.40 4.30 -20.52
CA ILE A 366 9.91 5.24 -19.54
C ILE A 366 8.79 5.72 -18.62
N LEU A 367 8.97 5.57 -17.32
CA LEU A 367 8.08 6.17 -16.34
C LEU A 367 8.44 7.64 -16.13
N CYS A 368 7.41 8.48 -16.13
CA CYS A 368 7.53 9.92 -15.97
C CYS A 368 6.59 10.44 -14.87
N LEU A 369 6.98 11.55 -14.26
CA LEU A 369 6.08 12.41 -13.52
C LEU A 369 5.49 13.45 -14.47
N ASP A 370 4.17 13.58 -14.52
CA ASP A 370 3.47 14.54 -15.36
C ASP A 370 3.15 15.84 -14.61
N TYR A 371 3.82 16.94 -14.99
CA TYR A 371 3.65 18.25 -14.36
C TYR A 371 2.64 19.18 -15.07
N HIS A 372 1.85 18.70 -16.03
CA HIS A 372 0.89 19.56 -16.76
C HIS A 372 -0.20 20.14 -15.85
N GLU A 373 -0.75 19.33 -14.93
CA GLU A 373 -1.87 19.74 -14.08
C GLU A 373 -1.46 20.05 -12.64
N ARG A 374 -0.56 19.25 -12.07
CA ARG A 374 -0.23 19.27 -10.63
C ARG A 374 1.27 19.45 -10.43
N LYS A 375 1.68 20.61 -9.89
CA LYS A 375 3.10 20.93 -9.69
C LYS A 375 3.77 20.23 -8.51
N GLU A 376 3.03 20.03 -7.43
CA GLU A 376 3.58 19.45 -6.21
C GLU A 376 3.37 17.93 -6.18
N HIS A 377 2.33 17.45 -6.89
CA HIS A 377 1.81 16.09 -6.80
C HIS A 377 1.54 15.55 -8.21
N PRO A 378 2.57 15.51 -9.07
CA PRO A 378 2.41 15.02 -10.42
C PRO A 378 2.00 13.54 -10.42
N PRO A 379 1.03 13.12 -11.25
CA PRO A 379 0.76 11.70 -11.46
C PRO A 379 1.95 11.02 -12.13
N VAL A 380 2.01 9.71 -11.95
CA VAL A 380 2.93 8.81 -12.64
C VAL A 380 2.27 8.34 -13.93
N VAL A 381 3.00 8.47 -15.04
CA VAL A 381 2.58 8.01 -16.37
C VAL A 381 3.69 7.16 -16.99
N LEU A 382 3.33 6.26 -17.89
CA LEU A 382 4.23 5.44 -18.68
C LEU A 382 4.25 5.93 -20.12
N TRP A 383 5.43 6.31 -20.63
CA TRP A 383 5.63 6.68 -22.02
C TRP A 383 6.12 5.49 -22.84
N ASP A 384 5.41 5.22 -23.93
CA ASP A 384 5.80 4.26 -24.96
C ASP A 384 6.39 4.98 -26.17
N GLY A 385 7.71 4.89 -26.33
CA GLY A 385 8.44 5.57 -27.38
C GLY A 385 8.19 5.04 -28.80
N GLU A 386 7.65 3.83 -28.96
CA GLU A 386 7.29 3.31 -30.28
C GLU A 386 5.99 3.91 -30.80
N SER A 387 5.00 4.06 -29.92
CA SER A 387 3.68 4.59 -30.27
C SER A 387 3.53 6.10 -29.99
N ASP A 388 4.50 6.70 -29.29
CA ASP A 388 4.48 8.07 -28.78
C ASP A 388 3.21 8.37 -27.97
N ARG A 389 2.92 7.48 -27.01
CA ARG A 389 1.72 7.55 -26.15
C ARG A 389 2.10 7.49 -24.68
N PHE A 390 1.27 8.15 -23.87
CA PHE A 390 1.32 8.08 -22.42
C PHE A 390 0.15 7.26 -21.90
N TYR A 391 0.40 6.44 -20.90
CA TYR A 391 -0.61 5.68 -20.17
C TYR A 391 -0.59 6.11 -18.71
N GLU A 392 -1.76 6.35 -18.14
CA GLU A 392 -1.88 6.65 -16.71
C GLU A 392 -1.46 5.43 -15.88
N VAL A 393 -0.69 5.66 -14.82
CA VAL A 393 -0.22 4.60 -13.92
C VAL A 393 -0.82 4.80 -12.53
N LYS A 394 -0.51 5.92 -11.88
CA LYS A 394 -1.05 6.28 -10.55
C LYS A 394 -1.09 7.79 -10.35
N ASP A 395 -1.97 8.22 -9.45
CA ASP A 395 -2.19 9.64 -9.14
C ASP A 395 -1.02 10.32 -8.42
N THR A 396 -0.20 9.57 -7.68
CA THR A 396 1.01 10.08 -7.05
C THR A 396 2.15 9.07 -7.12
N PHE A 397 3.37 9.58 -6.98
CA PHE A 397 4.55 8.75 -6.83
C PHE A 397 4.47 7.81 -5.61
N SER A 398 3.88 8.26 -4.49
CA SER A 398 3.74 7.44 -3.28
C SER A 398 2.85 6.23 -3.54
N HIS A 399 1.71 6.43 -4.22
CA HIS A 399 0.82 5.34 -4.61
C HIS A 399 1.49 4.37 -5.56
N TRP A 400 2.21 4.88 -6.57
CA TRP A 400 2.97 4.02 -7.48
C TRP A 400 3.99 3.17 -6.73
N LEU A 401 4.71 3.76 -5.76
CA LEU A 401 5.73 3.05 -5.00
C LEU A 401 5.15 1.98 -4.07
N ASP A 402 3.99 2.24 -3.46
CA ASP A 402 3.28 1.27 -2.61
C ASP A 402 2.68 0.12 -3.44
N TYR A 403 2.34 0.39 -4.70
CA TYR A 403 1.69 -0.54 -5.62
C TYR A 403 2.67 -1.43 -6.42
N LEU A 404 3.99 -1.31 -6.22
CA LEU A 404 4.95 -2.21 -6.86
C LEU A 404 4.76 -3.64 -6.32
N GLN A 405 4.38 -4.57 -7.21
CA GLN A 405 4.06 -5.96 -6.86
C GLN A 405 5.20 -6.93 -7.17
N SER A 406 5.24 -8.02 -6.39
CA SER A 406 6.16 -9.16 -6.54
C SER A 406 5.90 -9.99 -7.78
#